data_AF-A0A844MB19-F1
#
_entry.id   AF-A0A844MB19-F1
#
_cell.length_a   1.000
_cell.length_b   1.000
_cell.length_c   1.000
_cell.angle_alpha   90.00
_cell.angle_beta   90.00
_cell.angle_gamma   90.00
#
_symmetry.space_group_name_H-M   'P 1'
#
loop_
_entity.id
_entity.type
_entity.pdbx_description
1 polymer ?
#
loop_
_entity_poly.entity_id
_entity_poly.type
_entity_poly.pdbx_seq_one_letter_code
_entity_poly.pdbx_strand_id
1 'polypeptide(L)'
;MKIKKISHLSAIGFSICIFTTSTTSIFANTSFVQAQKTAKFPQIATVTGITNGDISCYVDLIDSKRKKYQGLYASYDICEKEKTFLNKKVRLFYGLEKVNDCQSAEPCGKSKTVTSIKRMQIVR
;
A
#
# COMPACT_ATOMS: atom_id res chain seq x y z
N MET A 1 64.75 22.34 30.14
CA MET A 1 65.24 21.05 29.61
C MET A 1 64.78 20.90 28.16
N LYS A 2 65.74 20.69 27.26
CA LYS A 2 65.73 20.05 25.93
C LYS A 2 64.41 19.73 25.16
N ILE A 3 64.40 20.22 23.90
CA ILE A 3 64.24 19.46 22.63
C ILE A 3 62.84 19.20 22.02
N LYS A 4 62.59 20.01 20.99
CA LYS A 4 62.03 19.80 19.62
C LYS A 4 61.82 18.35 19.08
N LYS A 5 60.68 18.11 18.41
CA LYS A 5 60.48 17.29 17.16
C LYS A 5 59.16 17.77 16.52
N ILE A 6 59.09 18.46 15.39
CA ILE A 6 59.36 18.11 13.97
C ILE A 6 58.45 17.00 13.43
N SER A 7 57.40 17.48 12.74
CA SER A 7 56.76 17.03 11.47
C SER A 7 56.68 15.55 11.10
N HIS A 8 55.52 15.12 10.59
CA HIS A 8 55.46 14.53 9.25
C HIS A 8 54.06 14.64 8.62
N LEU A 9 54.07 15.12 7.38
CA LEU A 9 53.00 15.16 6.38
C LEU A 9 52.68 13.73 5.91
N SER A 10 51.41 13.39 5.68
CA SER A 10 50.99 12.40 4.67
C SER A 10 49.52 12.67 4.36
N ALA A 11 49.25 13.40 3.28
CA ALA A 11 49.22 12.94 1.89
C ALA A 11 47.77 12.64 1.51
N ILE A 12 47.22 13.62 0.83
CA ILE A 12 45.89 13.67 0.23
C ILE A 12 45.92 12.65 -0.91
N GLY A 13 45.37 11.46 -0.67
CA GLY A 13 45.20 10.44 -1.70
C GLY A 13 43.88 10.62 -2.43
N PHE A 14 43.76 11.66 -3.27
CA PHE A 14 42.73 11.66 -4.31
C PHE A 14 43.10 10.59 -5.33
N SER A 15 42.52 9.39 -5.19
CA SER A 15 42.61 8.36 -6.20
C SER A 15 41.75 8.79 -7.39
N ILE A 16 42.38 9.39 -8.40
CA ILE A 16 41.76 9.70 -9.69
C ILE A 16 41.72 8.38 -10.47
N CYS A 17 40.62 7.63 -10.36
CA CYS A 17 40.37 6.54 -11.29
C CYS A 17 39.96 7.13 -12.64
N ILE A 18 40.93 7.25 -13.54
CA ILE A 18 40.71 7.48 -14.96
C ILE A 18 40.16 6.18 -15.53
N PHE A 19 38.85 6.02 -15.60
CA PHE A 19 38.24 4.91 -16.34
C PHE A 19 38.17 5.29 -17.82
N THR A 20 39.05 4.63 -18.56
CA THR A 20 39.18 4.60 -20.01
C THR A 20 37.96 3.99 -20.69
N THR A 21 37.65 4.55 -21.87
CA THR A 21 36.94 3.94 -23.01
C THR A 21 35.56 3.34 -22.74
N SER A 22 34.55 4.11 -23.15
CA SER A 22 33.14 3.75 -23.26
C SER A 22 32.93 2.44 -24.02
N THR A 23 32.82 1.32 -23.32
CA THR A 23 32.14 0.15 -23.85
C THR A 23 30.64 0.42 -23.77
N THR A 24 30.00 0.36 -24.93
CA THR A 24 28.56 0.54 -25.08
C THR A 24 27.82 -0.44 -24.17
N SER A 25 27.23 0.11 -23.11
CA SER A 25 26.38 -0.66 -22.23
C SER A 25 25.14 -1.08 -23.01
N ILE A 26 24.98 -2.39 -23.20
CA ILE A 26 23.81 -3.00 -23.79
C ILE A 26 22.66 -2.74 -22.82
N PHE A 27 21.78 -1.80 -23.15
CA PHE A 27 20.51 -1.62 -22.45
C PHE A 27 19.62 -2.82 -22.81
N ALA A 28 19.80 -3.93 -22.10
CA ALA A 28 18.84 -5.01 -22.08
C ALA A 28 17.57 -4.46 -21.41
N ASN A 29 16.59 -4.06 -22.21
CA ASN A 29 15.23 -3.75 -21.75
C ASN A 29 14.59 -5.05 -21.25
N THR A 30 14.99 -5.52 -20.08
CA THR A 30 14.25 -6.53 -19.35
C THR A 30 12.93 -5.90 -18.92
N SER A 31 11.89 -6.18 -19.69
CA SER A 31 10.53 -5.94 -19.24
C SER A 31 10.31 -6.81 -18.01
N PHE A 32 10.52 -6.26 -16.82
CA PHE A 32 10.13 -6.90 -15.57
C PHE A 32 8.61 -7.01 -15.57
N VAL A 33 8.09 -8.14 -16.05
CA VAL A 33 6.70 -8.52 -15.82
C VAL A 33 6.61 -8.89 -14.34
N GLN A 34 6.42 -7.88 -13.49
CA GLN A 34 6.14 -8.10 -12.09
C GLN A 34 4.74 -8.68 -12.00
N ALA A 35 4.65 -9.99 -11.78
CA ALA A 35 3.38 -10.66 -11.52
C ALA A 35 2.68 -9.99 -10.34
N GLN A 36 1.67 -9.17 -10.62
CA GLN A 36 0.90 -8.48 -9.60
C GLN A 36 0.10 -9.52 -8.83
N LYS A 37 0.57 -9.85 -7.62
CA LYS A 37 -0.09 -10.75 -6.68
C LYS A 37 -1.49 -10.23 -6.41
N THR A 38 -2.51 -10.84 -7.03
CA THR A 38 -3.91 -10.49 -6.79
C THR A 38 -4.25 -10.76 -5.33
N ALA A 39 -4.60 -9.72 -4.57
CA ALA A 39 -4.99 -9.86 -3.19
C ALA A 39 -6.27 -10.70 -3.11
N LYS A 40 -6.19 -11.90 -2.53
CA LYS A 40 -7.38 -12.72 -2.25
C LYS A 40 -8.11 -12.16 -1.03
N PHE A 41 -9.26 -11.53 -1.28
CA PHE A 41 -10.20 -11.08 -0.27
C PHE A 41 -11.07 -12.26 0.23
N PRO A 42 -11.47 -12.26 1.51
CA PRO A 42 -12.27 -13.33 2.08
C PRO A 42 -13.74 -13.21 1.64
N GLN A 43 -14.40 -14.33 1.31
CA GLN A 43 -15.84 -14.30 1.01
C GLN A 43 -16.70 -14.33 2.28
N ILE A 44 -16.16 -14.87 3.39
CA ILE A 44 -16.82 -14.90 4.70
C ILE A 44 -15.79 -14.44 5.74
N ALA A 45 -16.18 -13.47 6.56
CA ALA A 45 -15.35 -12.96 7.65
C ALA A 45 -16.21 -12.35 8.75
N THR A 46 -15.61 -12.07 9.90
CA THR A 46 -16.23 -11.28 10.97
C THR A 46 -15.80 -9.83 10.83
N VAL A 47 -16.77 -8.91 10.89
CA VAL A 47 -16.49 -7.47 10.89
C VAL A 47 -15.98 -7.04 12.25
N THR A 48 -14.81 -6.42 12.29
CA THR A 48 -14.17 -5.94 13.53
C THR A 48 -14.12 -4.42 13.63
N GLY A 49 -14.34 -3.70 12.53
CA GLY A 49 -14.36 -2.25 12.50
C GLY A 49 -15.07 -1.74 11.25
N ILE A 50 -15.73 -0.59 11.39
CA ILE A 50 -16.37 0.15 10.31
C ILE A 50 -16.06 1.62 10.56
N THR A 51 -15.56 2.32 9.55
CA THR A 51 -15.20 3.74 9.64
C THR A 51 -15.76 4.47 8.44
N ASN A 52 -16.60 5.48 8.69
CA ASN A 52 -17.05 6.39 7.64
C ASN A 52 -15.94 7.39 7.32
N GLY A 53 -15.37 7.31 6.13
CA GLY A 53 -14.29 8.19 5.70
C GLY A 53 -14.68 9.04 4.49
N ASP A 54 -13.84 10.03 4.21
CA ASP A 54 -14.13 11.07 3.21
C ASP A 54 -14.26 10.53 1.78
N ILE A 55 -13.57 9.43 1.47
CA ILE A 55 -13.51 8.85 0.11
C ILE A 55 -14.37 7.58 0.00
N SER A 56 -14.53 6.83 1.09
CA SER A 56 -15.24 5.56 1.10
C SER A 56 -15.62 5.17 2.53
N CYS A 57 -16.51 4.20 2.66
CA CYS A 57 -16.64 3.45 3.90
C CYS A 57 -15.46 2.48 4.00
N TYR A 58 -14.86 2.36 5.17
CA TYR A 58 -13.76 1.43 5.42
C TYR A 58 -14.19 0.34 6.37
N VAL A 59 -13.81 -0.91 6.07
CA VAL A 59 -14.18 -2.07 6.87
C VAL A 59 -12.95 -2.89 7.24
N ASP A 60 -12.86 -3.23 8.53
CA ASP A 60 -11.89 -4.18 9.05
C ASP A 60 -12.54 -5.55 9.26
N LEU A 61 -11.82 -6.60 8.84
CA LEU A 61 -12.30 -7.98 8.88
C LEU A 61 -11.27 -8.91 9.51
N ILE A 62 -11.77 -10.00 10.11
CA ILE A 62 -10.98 -11.19 10.44
C ILE A 62 -11.62 -12.44 9.83
N ASP A 63 -10.84 -13.21 9.07
CA ASP A 63 -11.33 -14.44 8.43
C ASP A 63 -11.29 -15.66 9.39
N SER A 64 -11.74 -16.81 8.91
CA SER A 64 -11.73 -18.07 9.68
C SER A 64 -10.32 -18.57 10.01
N LYS A 65 -9.30 -18.15 9.26
CA LYS A 65 -7.89 -18.45 9.50
C LYS A 65 -7.21 -17.40 10.40
N ARG A 66 -8.00 -16.52 11.03
CA ARG A 66 -7.54 -15.42 11.89
C ARG A 66 -6.69 -14.38 11.15
N LYS A 67 -6.73 -14.36 9.81
CA LYS A 67 -6.05 -13.34 9.02
C LYS A 67 -6.85 -12.05 9.08
N LYS A 68 -6.16 -10.95 9.40
CA LYS A 68 -6.73 -9.62 9.48
C LYS A 68 -6.67 -8.91 8.14
N TYR A 69 -7.72 -8.18 7.81
CA TYR A 69 -7.81 -7.29 6.67
C TYR A 69 -8.27 -5.94 7.20
N GLN A 70 -7.54 -4.87 6.90
CA GLN A 70 -7.81 -3.54 7.44
C GLN A 70 -8.05 -2.54 6.32
N GLY A 71 -8.92 -1.57 6.59
CA GLY A 71 -9.18 -0.44 5.70
C GLY A 71 -9.70 -0.85 4.32
N LEU A 72 -10.49 -1.92 4.24
CA LEU A 72 -11.06 -2.33 2.95
C LEU A 72 -12.12 -1.33 2.50
N TYR A 73 -12.03 -0.90 1.24
CA TYR A 73 -13.06 -0.07 0.60
C TYR A 73 -14.41 -0.77 0.65
N ALA A 74 -15.45 0.00 0.94
CA ALA A 74 -16.82 -0.45 1.04
C ALA A 74 -17.78 0.66 0.61
N SER A 75 -18.98 0.27 0.18
CA SER A 75 -20.07 1.20 -0.10
C SER A 75 -20.51 1.93 1.16
N TYR A 76 -20.88 3.21 1.03
CA TYR A 76 -21.39 4.04 2.13
C TYR A 76 -22.63 3.44 2.82
N ASP A 77 -23.48 2.71 2.10
CA ASP A 77 -24.64 1.96 2.66
C ASP A 77 -24.26 1.02 3.82
N ILE A 78 -23.01 0.53 3.84
CA ILE A 78 -22.51 -0.33 4.92
C ILE A 78 -22.23 0.49 6.19
N CYS A 79 -21.68 1.69 6.03
CA CYS A 79 -21.41 2.61 7.15
C CYS A 79 -22.71 3.08 7.80
N GLU A 80 -23.76 3.33 7.03
CA GLU A 80 -25.10 3.63 7.57
C GLU A 80 -25.68 2.48 8.41
N LYS A 81 -25.21 1.26 8.17
CA LYS A 81 -25.65 0.03 8.84
C LYS A 81 -24.62 -0.51 9.82
N GLU A 82 -23.71 0.32 10.34
CA GLU A 82 -22.65 -0.08 11.25
C GLU A 82 -23.15 -0.97 12.39
N LYS A 83 -24.18 -0.52 13.11
CA LYS A 83 -24.77 -1.24 14.26
C LYS A 83 -25.31 -2.63 13.89
N THR A 84 -25.65 -2.84 12.62
CA THR A 84 -26.14 -4.12 12.11
C THR A 84 -25.00 -5.10 11.84
N PHE A 85 -23.87 -4.61 11.34
CA PHE A 85 -22.78 -5.45 10.84
C PHE A 85 -21.60 -5.60 11.80
N LEU A 86 -21.35 -4.63 12.67
CA LEU A 86 -20.22 -4.68 13.60
C LEU A 86 -20.30 -5.94 14.48
N ASN A 87 -19.16 -6.63 14.61
CA ASN A 87 -19.01 -7.90 15.34
C ASN A 87 -19.86 -9.06 14.79
N LYS A 88 -20.43 -8.94 13.59
CA LYS A 88 -21.16 -10.04 12.95
C LYS A 88 -20.27 -10.78 11.96
N LYS A 89 -20.51 -12.09 11.86
CA LYS A 89 -20.01 -12.92 10.76
C LYS A 89 -20.87 -12.66 9.53
N VAL A 90 -20.24 -12.26 8.43
CA VAL A 90 -20.91 -11.85 7.21
C VAL A 90 -20.33 -12.55 5.99
N ARG A 91 -21.17 -12.75 4.98
CA ARG A 91 -20.78 -13.03 3.60
C ARG A 91 -20.62 -11.71 2.87
N LEU A 92 -19.49 -11.56 2.20
CA LEU A 92 -19.05 -10.34 1.53
C LEU A 92 -19.29 -10.46 0.03
N PHE A 93 -19.81 -9.40 -0.57
CA PHE A 93 -19.99 -9.28 -2.01
C PHE A 93 -19.19 -8.09 -2.52
N TYR A 94 -18.27 -8.37 -3.42
CA TYR A 94 -17.31 -7.39 -3.93
C TYR A 94 -17.72 -6.90 -5.33
N GLY A 95 -17.32 -5.68 -5.65
CA GLY A 95 -17.41 -5.11 -6.98
C GLY A 95 -16.27 -4.10 -7.20
N LEU A 96 -16.07 -3.71 -8.45
CA LEU A 96 -15.13 -2.64 -8.77
C LEU A 96 -15.78 -1.28 -8.51
N GLU A 97 -14.98 -0.32 -8.06
CA GLU A 97 -15.39 1.05 -7.79
C GLU A 97 -14.30 2.03 -8.19
N LYS A 98 -14.70 3.16 -8.79
CA LYS A 98 -13.78 4.24 -9.12
C LYS A 98 -13.79 5.23 -7.95
N VAL A 99 -12.67 5.36 -7.26
CA VAL A 99 -12.50 6.30 -6.14
C VAL A 99 -11.56 7.42 -6.55
N ASN A 100 -11.78 8.61 -6.01
CA ASN A 100 -10.88 9.74 -6.26
C ASN A 100 -9.52 9.46 -5.61
N ASP A 101 -8.45 9.74 -6.36
CA ASP A 101 -7.07 9.54 -5.93
C ASP A 101 -6.38 10.90 -5.83
N CYS A 102 -6.96 11.77 -5.01
CA CYS A 102 -6.55 13.16 -4.86
C CYS A 102 -6.11 13.41 -3.41
N GLN A 103 -5.05 14.21 -3.24
CA GLN A 103 -4.61 14.72 -1.94
C GLN A 103 -5.35 16.02 -1.53
N SER A 104 -6.18 16.57 -2.41
CA SER A 104 -6.99 17.77 -2.20
C SER A 104 -8.48 17.43 -2.16
N ALA A 105 -9.27 18.25 -1.47
CA ALA A 105 -10.72 18.11 -1.38
C ALA A 105 -11.45 18.45 -2.70
N GLU A 106 -10.82 19.22 -3.58
CA GLU A 106 -11.35 19.51 -4.92
C GLU A 106 -11.14 18.32 -5.87
N PRO A 107 -12.09 18.04 -6.78
CA PRO A 107 -11.94 16.95 -7.74
C PRO A 107 -10.79 17.24 -8.71
N CYS A 108 -9.63 16.64 -8.44
CA CYS A 108 -8.41 16.83 -9.23
C CYS A 108 -8.40 16.05 -10.56
N GLY A 109 -9.52 15.43 -10.93
CA GLY A 109 -9.68 14.62 -12.13
C GLY A 109 -8.99 13.24 -12.08
N LYS A 110 -8.25 12.92 -11.01
CA LYS A 110 -7.58 11.63 -10.83
C LYS A 110 -8.43 10.66 -10.04
N SER A 111 -8.48 9.43 -10.52
CA SER A 111 -9.25 8.36 -9.88
C SER A 111 -8.58 7.01 -10.12
N LYS A 112 -8.75 6.10 -9.17
CA LYS A 112 -8.28 4.72 -9.27
C LYS A 112 -9.44 3.74 -9.14
N THR A 113 -9.33 2.60 -9.79
CA THR A 113 -10.28 1.50 -9.63
C THR A 113 -9.84 0.62 -8.46
N VAL A 114 -10.72 0.44 -7.48
CA VAL A 114 -10.50 -0.39 -6.30
C VAL A 114 -11.54 -1.52 -6.25
N THR A 115 -11.20 -2.60 -5.57
CA THR A 115 -12.18 -3.61 -5.17
C THR A 115 -12.86 -3.12 -3.89
N SER A 116 -14.17 -2.99 -3.93
CA SER A 116 -15.00 -2.44 -2.86
C SER A 116 -16.06 -3.46 -2.42
N ILE A 117 -16.31 -3.55 -1.13
CA ILE A 117 -17.41 -4.35 -0.57
C ILE A 117 -18.71 -3.61 -0.89
N LYS A 118 -19.51 -4.16 -1.80
CA LYS A 118 -20.78 -3.56 -2.23
C LYS A 118 -21.94 -3.95 -1.32
N ARG A 119 -21.86 -5.15 -0.71
CA ARG A 119 -22.93 -5.65 0.16
C ARG A 119 -22.37 -6.64 1.18
N MET A 120 -23.01 -6.67 2.34
CA MET A 120 -22.83 -7.70 3.36
C MET A 120 -24.14 -8.43 3.64
N GLN A 121 -24.04 -9.71 3.94
CA GLN A 121 -25.15 -10.52 4.41
C GLN A 121 -24.72 -11.25 5.68
N ILE A 122 -25.47 -11.09 6.77
CA ILE A 122 -25.19 -11.82 8.02
C ILE A 122 -25.33 -13.32 7.77
N VAL A 123 -24.31 -14.08 8.17
CA VAL A 123 -24.35 -15.54 8.19
C VAL A 123 -24.82 -15.95 9.58
N ARG A 124 -25.99 -16.58 9.64
CA ARG A 124 -26.51 -17.20 10.87
C ARG A 124 -25.89 -18.57 11.08
#